data_AF-A0A502L626-F1
#
_entry.id   AF-A0A502L626-F1
#
_cell.length_a   1.000
_cell.length_b   1.000
_cell.length_c   1.000
_cell.angle_alpha   90.00
_cell.angle_beta   90.00
_cell.angle_gamma   90.00
#
_symmetry.space_group_name_H-M   'P 1'
#
loop_
_entity.id
_entity.type
_entity.pdbx_description
1 polymer ?
#
loop_
_entity_poly.entity_id
_entity_poly.type
_entity_poly.pdbx_seq_one_letter_code
_entity_poly.pdbx_strand_id
1 'polypeptide(L)'
;MQFNSFSEFINMGGYGFYVWLSFGVSALLLVILLISSKADHQKIINNIAKQKQREDKLRQARELRKQQASSAQDEAEQATS
;
A
#
# COMPACT_ATOMS: atom_id res chain seq x y z
N MET A 1 39.57 -8.43 -38.87
CA MET A 1 38.18 -8.51 -38.34
C MET A 1 38.27 -8.30 -36.84
N GLN A 2 38.04 -7.08 -36.36
CA GLN A 2 38.47 -6.65 -35.02
C GLN A 2 37.37 -6.62 -33.95
N PHE A 3 36.18 -7.15 -34.22
CA PHE A 3 35.13 -7.38 -33.22
C PHE A 3 34.29 -8.58 -33.68
N ASN A 4 34.68 -9.80 -33.30
CA ASN A 4 34.02 -11.03 -33.76
C ASN A 4 32.97 -11.56 -32.77
N SER A 5 32.73 -10.92 -31.62
CA SER A 5 31.80 -11.47 -30.63
C SER A 5 31.25 -10.42 -29.66
N PHE A 6 29.94 -10.49 -29.41
CA PHE A 6 29.24 -9.79 -28.31
C PHE A 6 29.93 -10.00 -26.95
N SER A 7 30.59 -11.15 -26.79
CA SER A 7 31.40 -11.50 -25.62
C SER A 7 32.59 -10.56 -25.40
N GLU A 8 33.27 -10.09 -26.45
CA GLU A 8 34.37 -9.13 -26.31
C GLU A 8 33.89 -7.73 -25.97
N PHE A 9 32.63 -7.39 -26.25
CA PHE A 9 32.05 -6.09 -25.85
C PHE A 9 31.72 -6.06 -24.35
N ILE A 10 31.33 -7.21 -23.79
CA ILE A 10 31.12 -7.39 -22.34
C ILE A 10 32.46 -7.60 -21.61
N ASN A 11 33.43 -8.26 -22.25
CA ASN A 11 34.77 -8.54 -21.72
C ASN A 11 35.89 -7.72 -22.38
N MET A 12 35.61 -6.47 -22.77
CA MET A 12 36.64 -5.58 -23.33
C MET A 12 37.54 -5.08 -22.19
N GLY A 13 38.52 -5.90 -21.78
CA GLY A 13 39.59 -5.50 -20.87
C GLY A 13 39.15 -4.92 -19.51
N GLY A 14 37.99 -5.33 -18.98
CA GLY A 14 37.53 -4.97 -17.62
C GLY A 14 36.46 -3.88 -17.52
N TYR A 15 36.06 -3.22 -18.62
CA TYR A 15 35.13 -2.09 -18.56
C TYR A 15 33.64 -2.43 -18.68
N GLY A 16 33.28 -3.57 -19.30
CA GLY A 16 31.88 -3.95 -19.50
C GLY A 16 31.10 -4.17 -18.21
N PHE A 17 31.77 -4.61 -17.14
CA PHE A 17 31.18 -4.75 -15.81
C PHE A 17 30.69 -3.41 -15.24
N TYR A 18 31.47 -2.33 -15.41
CA TYR A 18 31.09 -1.00 -14.95
C TYR A 18 29.91 -0.42 -15.71
N VAL A 19 29.86 -0.64 -17.03
CA VAL A 19 28.73 -0.20 -17.86
C VAL A 19 27.45 -0.93 -17.45
N TRP A 20 27.54 -2.25 -17.26
CA TRP A 20 26.39 -3.06 -16.84
C TRP A 20 25.91 -2.69 -15.43
N LEU A 21 26.83 -2.45 -14.49
CA LEU A 21 26.48 -1.93 -13.16
C LEU A 21 25.83 -0.55 -13.25
N SER A 22 26.36 0.37 -14.05
CA SER A 22 25.80 1.71 -14.19
C SER A 22 24.40 1.68 -14.82
N PHE A 23 24.19 0.85 -15.84
CA PHE A 23 22.87 0.60 -16.42
C PHE A 23 21.94 -0.12 -15.44
N GLY A 24 22.44 -1.10 -14.70
CA GLY A 24 21.70 -1.83 -13.68
C GLY A 24 21.25 -0.92 -12.52
N VAL A 25 22.12 -0.03 -12.05
CA VAL A 25 21.80 0.98 -11.03
C VAL A 25 20.78 1.97 -11.56
N SER A 26 20.94 2.49 -12.80
CA SER A 26 19.93 3.36 -13.41
C SER A 26 18.57 2.67 -13.56
N ALA A 27 18.55 1.42 -14.06
CA ALA A 27 17.33 0.63 -14.17
C ALA A 27 16.71 0.38 -12.80
N LEU A 28 17.53 0.08 -11.78
CA LEU A 28 17.09 -0.12 -10.40
C LEU A 28 16.45 1.16 -9.84
N LEU A 29 17.05 2.33 -10.06
CA LEU A 29 16.49 3.61 -9.65
C LEU A 29 15.13 3.88 -10.32
N LEU A 30 15.00 3.61 -11.61
CA LEU A 30 13.72 3.73 -12.33
C LEU A 30 12.67 2.76 -11.79
N VAL A 31 13.05 1.52 -11.51
CA VAL A 31 12.16 0.52 -10.90
C VAL A 31 11.72 0.95 -9.50
N ILE A 32 12.65 1.41 -8.66
CA ILE A 32 12.35 1.94 -7.33
C ILE A 32 11.39 3.13 -7.43
N LEU A 33 11.60 4.04 -8.38
CA LEU A 33 10.73 5.19 -8.60
C LEU A 33 9.32 4.76 -9.04
N LEU A 34 9.21 3.80 -9.96
CA LEU A 34 7.93 3.25 -10.40
C LEU A 34 7.18 2.53 -9.27
N ILE A 35 7.88 1.72 -8.49
CA ILE A 35 7.32 1.02 -7.33
C ILE A 35 6.87 2.05 -6.28
N SER A 36 7.71 3.04 -5.98
CA SER A 36 7.40 4.09 -5.00
C SER A 36 6.19 4.90 -5.43
N SER A 37 6.13 5.30 -6.71
CA SER A 37 4.98 6.00 -7.30
C SER A 37 3.69 5.19 -7.18
N LYS A 38 3.73 3.87 -7.44
CA LYS A 38 2.58 2.98 -7.23
C LYS A 38 2.25 2.78 -5.75
N ALA A 39 3.26 2.69 -4.90
CA ALA A 39 3.10 2.44 -3.46
C ALA A 39 2.52 3.66 -2.74
N ASP A 40 2.84 4.88 -3.16
CA ASP A 40 2.27 6.10 -2.58
C ASP A 40 0.76 6.17 -2.76
N HIS A 41 0.25 5.73 -3.91
CA HIS A 41 -1.19 5.64 -4.14
C HIS A 41 -1.86 4.63 -3.20
N GLN A 42 -1.22 3.47 -2.97
CA GLN A 42 -1.74 2.47 -2.03
C GLN A 42 -1.62 2.91 -0.57
N LYS A 43 -0.56 3.63 -0.20
CA LYS A 43 -0.40 4.16 1.17
C LYS A 43 -1.54 5.09 1.54
N ILE A 44 -1.96 5.97 0.63
CA ILE A 44 -3.08 6.88 0.88
C ILE A 44 -4.39 6.09 1.08
N ILE A 45 -4.69 5.15 0.19
CA ILE A 45 -5.90 4.32 0.29
C ILE A 45 -5.90 3.50 1.59
N ASN A 46 -4.76 2.91 1.95
CA ASN A 46 -4.66 2.06 3.14
C ASN A 46 -4.79 2.89 4.44
N ASN A 47 -4.31 4.13 4.43
CA ASN A 47 -4.46 5.03 5.57
C ASN A 47 -5.92 5.48 5.75
N ILE A 48 -6.63 5.76 4.66
CA ILE A 48 -8.07 6.06 4.67
C ILE A 48 -8.87 4.84 5.14
N ALA A 49 -8.55 3.63 4.65
CA ALA A 49 -9.22 2.40 5.04
C ALA A 49 -9.10 2.13 6.55
N LYS A 50 -7.92 2.36 7.14
CA LYS A 50 -7.71 2.23 8.60
C LYS A 50 -8.55 3.21 9.42
N GLN A 51 -8.70 4.45 8.97
CA GLN A 51 -9.55 5.43 9.67
C GLN A 51 -11.03 5.05 9.56
N LYS A 52 -11.47 4.66 8.36
CA LYS A 52 -12.86 4.23 8.13
C LYS A 52 -13.25 3.03 9.00
N GLN A 53 -12.37 2.03 9.14
CA GLN A 53 -12.63 0.87 10.00
C GLN A 53 -12.86 1.25 11.48
N ARG A 54 -12.17 2.27 11.99
CA ARG A 54 -12.39 2.74 13.37
C ARG A 54 -13.73 3.44 13.49
N GLU A 55 -14.06 4.31 12.54
CA GLU A 55 -15.32 5.05 12.55
C GLU A 55 -16.53 4.12 12.41
N ASP A 56 -16.45 3.10 11.53
CA ASP A 56 -17.52 2.12 11.33
C ASP A 56 -17.78 1.29 12.59
N LYS A 57 -16.74 0.88 13.32
CA LYS A 57 -16.90 0.19 14.62
C LYS A 57 -17.59 1.08 15.67
N LEU A 58 -17.20 2.35 15.74
CA LEU A 58 -17.84 3.31 16.66
C LEU A 58 -19.28 3.65 16.25
N ARG A 59 -19.62 3.60 14.96
CA ARG A 59 -21.00 3.76 14.47
C ARG A 59 -21.86 2.57 14.86
N GLN A 60 -21.39 1.35 14.61
CA GLN A 60 -22.10 0.13 14.98
C GLN A 60 -22.34 0.05 16.50
N ALA A 61 -21.34 0.38 17.32
CA ALA A 61 -21.50 0.41 18.78
C ALA A 61 -22.52 1.45 19.27
N ARG A 62 -22.62 2.60 18.58
CA ARG A 62 -23.63 3.63 18.88
C ARG A 62 -25.03 3.20 18.49
N GLU A 63 -25.20 2.53 17.35
CA GLU A 63 -26.51 2.03 16.92
C GLU A 63 -27.02 0.93 17.85
N LEU A 64 -26.16 0.00 18.25
CA LEU A 64 -26.50 -1.04 19.24
C LEU A 64 -26.90 -0.43 20.59
N ARG A 65 -26.16 0.58 21.09
CA ARG A 65 -26.55 1.30 22.32
C ARG A 65 -27.86 2.04 22.17
N LYS A 66 -28.15 2.62 21.01
CA LYS A 66 -29.40 3.36 20.77
C LYS A 66 -30.60 2.40 20.71
N GLN A 67 -30.45 1.23 20.11
CA GLN A 67 -31.46 0.16 20.15
C GLN A 67 -31.67 -0.40 21.55
N GLN A 68 -30.61 -0.61 22.33
CA GLN A 68 -30.73 -1.02 23.73
C GLN A 68 -31.40 0.04 24.61
N ALA A 69 -31.09 1.31 24.40
CA ALA A 69 -31.72 2.40 25.16
C ALA A 69 -33.22 2.53 24.84
N SER A 70 -33.60 2.35 23.56
CA SER A 70 -35.01 2.39 23.16
C SER A 70 -35.79 1.20 23.72
N SER A 71 -35.25 -0.02 23.61
CA SER A 71 -35.90 -1.23 24.17
C SER A 71 -36.03 -1.19 25.70
N ALA A 72 -35.04 -0.65 26.42
CA ALA A 72 -35.12 -0.46 27.87
C ALA A 72 -36.14 0.62 28.28
N GLN A 73 -36.35 1.66 27.46
CA GLN A 73 -37.42 2.64 27.68
C GLN A 73 -38.79 2.03 27.42
N ASP A 74 -38.94 1.24 26.34
CA ASP A 74 -40.19 0.57 26.00
C ASP A 74 -40.60 -0.45 27.08
N GLU A 75 -39.64 -1.20 27.65
CA GLU A 75 -39.89 -2.12 28.78
C GLU A 75 -40.29 -1.38 30.07
N ALA A 76 -39.64 -0.25 30.38
CA ALA A 76 -39.96 0.55 31.57
C ALA A 76 -41.35 1.19 31.47
N GLU A 77 -41.74 1.67 30.29
CA GLU A 77 -43.04 2.32 30.05
C GLU A 77 -44.21 1.30 30.13
N GLN A 78 -43.98 0.06 29.66
CA GLN A 78 -44.94 -1.05 29.78
C GLN A 78 -45.09 -1.57 31.21
N ALA A 79 -44.04 -1.51 32.04
CA ALA A 79 -44.10 -1.97 33.43
C ALA A 79 -44.79 -0.98 34.38
N THR A 80 -44.93 0.29 33.98
CA THR A 80 -45.61 1.35 34.75
C THR A 80 -47.05 1.63 34.33
N SER A 81 -47.58 0.95 33.30
CA SER A 81 -48.99 1.02 32.87
C SER A 81 -49.78 -0.21 33.35
#